data_AF-A0A8J4FDA9-F1
#
_entry.id   AF-A0A8J4FDA9-F1
#
_cell.length_a   1.000
_cell.length_b   1.000
_cell.length_c   1.000
_cell.angle_alpha   90.00
_cell.angle_beta   90.00
_cell.angle_gamma   90.00
#
_symmetry.space_group_name_H-M   'P 1'
#
loop_
_entity.id
_entity.type
_entity.pdbx_description
1 polymer ?
#
loop_
_entity_poly.entity_id
_entity_poly.type
_entity_poly.pdbx_seq_one_letter_code
_entity_poly.pdbx_strand_id
1 'polypeptide(L)'
;FNVSSSCLVAGSSVTATLNGVPTRVGPVYDRPPSGPPGSAILRITQLGLDPVTAQGAELCITLKPNRARQGCTTLEQMCVSTGFPAGTCTAATFDVACDCCPVSHVVQAQPPPPPPPPPPPPPSPSTPPQVIGNRPCDVCVTAMLTPPLNDIRPYRFDNATCAAIQQSFAEAVNYWLSFEEIDVYTPFSAQECTGTRAVTCGSFSGNDLDKLQHLVDGLNASYELLLYFLYAAFNGDICDPRIEKYALEVTTDGNQCMDLTQSLECSPPERVPFPNCTCDTTQGVLPYMVAPTYYTRASLMYGPSVMEYCYSVKTLRQDQVVPSTCYKANDTLAKIEWFAIDAQRSVVKGFTVTPAGGPTKKVSPSWGAKGTNTLKVNLNWSEGQADGGVVCVALQKPYTMEDLNVVFPGQSYVSVFNRDNQDYCCPIFRTAQQP
;
A
#
# COMPACT_ATOMS: atom_id res chain seq x y z
N PHE A 1 13.35 -12.21 -11.36
CA PHE A 1 14.01 -11.41 -10.31
C PHE A 1 14.64 -10.17 -10.94
N ASN A 2 14.55 -9.02 -10.28
CA ASN A 2 15.38 -7.85 -10.57
C ASN A 2 16.77 -8.07 -9.97
N VAL A 3 17.82 -7.87 -10.77
CA VAL A 3 19.19 -8.19 -10.35
C VAL A 3 20.16 -7.10 -10.79
N SER A 4 21.35 -7.07 -10.19
CA SER A 4 22.41 -6.14 -10.57
C SER A 4 22.90 -6.41 -11.99
N SER A 5 23.16 -5.36 -12.76
CA SER A 5 23.81 -5.49 -14.07
C SER A 5 25.25 -5.97 -13.99
N SER A 6 25.88 -5.91 -12.81
CA SER A 6 27.18 -6.55 -12.55
C SER A 6 27.14 -8.08 -12.62
N CYS A 7 25.96 -8.69 -12.63
CA CYS A 7 25.81 -10.14 -12.82
C CYS A 7 25.83 -10.55 -14.29
N LEU A 8 25.62 -9.62 -15.24
CA LEU A 8 25.66 -9.88 -16.68
C LEU A 8 27.11 -9.83 -17.19
N VAL A 9 27.92 -10.81 -16.80
CA VAL A 9 29.30 -10.94 -17.28
C VAL A 9 29.44 -12.18 -18.17
N ALA A 10 30.20 -12.06 -19.24
CA ALA A 10 30.48 -13.19 -20.13
C ALA A 10 31.12 -14.34 -19.34
N GLY A 11 30.51 -15.53 -19.44
CA GLY A 11 31.00 -16.76 -18.80
C GLY A 11 30.65 -16.94 -17.33
N SER A 12 29.93 -16.01 -16.68
CA SER A 12 29.29 -16.29 -15.39
C SER A 12 28.03 -17.11 -15.63
N SER A 13 27.67 -17.98 -14.69
CA SER A 13 26.49 -18.85 -14.85
C SER A 13 25.64 -18.88 -13.60
N VAL A 14 24.39 -19.25 -13.79
CA VAL A 14 23.39 -19.41 -12.75
C VAL A 14 22.68 -20.72 -13.01
N THR A 15 22.42 -21.49 -11.96
CA THR A 15 21.65 -22.73 -12.03
C THR A 15 20.52 -22.67 -11.01
N ALA A 16 19.41 -23.36 -11.27
CA ALA A 16 18.28 -23.39 -10.37
C ALA A 16 17.77 -24.82 -10.17
N THR A 17 17.24 -25.09 -8.99
CA THR A 17 16.51 -26.32 -8.65
C THR A 17 15.15 -25.97 -8.08
N LEU A 18 14.13 -26.74 -8.45
CA LEU A 18 12.80 -26.69 -7.87
C LEU A 18 12.60 -27.96 -7.04
N ASN A 19 12.37 -27.80 -5.73
CA ASN A 19 12.28 -28.91 -4.77
C ASN A 19 13.48 -29.89 -4.87
N GLY A 20 14.69 -29.34 -5.00
CA GLY A 20 15.93 -30.10 -5.16
C GLY A 20 16.18 -30.72 -6.54
N VAL A 21 15.24 -30.60 -7.49
CA VAL A 21 15.38 -31.12 -8.86
C VAL A 21 15.78 -29.99 -9.82
N PRO A 22 16.80 -30.17 -10.70
CA PRO A 22 17.18 -29.14 -11.67
C PRO A 22 16.00 -28.67 -12.54
N THR A 23 15.89 -27.35 -12.74
CA THR A 23 14.82 -26.79 -13.58
C THR A 23 14.94 -27.27 -15.02
N ARG A 24 13.80 -27.57 -15.68
CA ARG A 24 13.76 -28.05 -17.07
C ARG A 24 14.44 -27.09 -18.05
N VAL A 25 14.24 -25.80 -17.83
CA VAL A 25 14.95 -24.72 -18.53
C VAL A 25 15.88 -24.04 -17.53
N GLY A 26 17.14 -23.89 -17.90
CA GLY A 26 18.13 -23.23 -17.07
C GLY A 26 17.79 -21.74 -16.87
N PRO A 27 18.07 -21.17 -15.69
CA PRO A 27 17.86 -19.76 -15.45
C PRO A 27 18.83 -18.92 -16.31
N VAL A 28 18.40 -17.73 -16.72
CA VAL A 28 19.17 -16.86 -17.61
C VAL A 28 19.17 -15.41 -17.15
N TYR A 29 20.34 -14.79 -17.16
CA TYR A 29 20.45 -13.33 -17.03
C TYR A 29 20.13 -12.67 -18.37
N ASP A 30 19.28 -11.66 -18.34
CA ASP A 30 18.83 -10.96 -19.54
C ASP A 30 18.68 -9.46 -19.27
N ARG A 31 18.59 -8.67 -20.34
CA ARG A 31 18.18 -7.27 -20.28
C ARG A 31 16.68 -7.19 -20.56
N PRO A 32 15.89 -6.56 -19.69
CA PRO A 32 14.46 -6.41 -19.94
C PRO A 32 14.23 -5.56 -21.23
N PRO A 33 13.36 -5.99 -22.17
CA PRO A 33 13.17 -5.31 -23.46
C PRO A 33 12.75 -3.84 -23.37
N SER A 34 12.06 -3.47 -22.29
CA SER A 34 11.53 -2.12 -22.03
C SER A 34 12.08 -1.49 -20.75
N GLY A 35 13.13 -2.08 -20.14
CA GLY A 35 13.69 -1.54 -18.90
C GLY A 35 14.66 -0.37 -19.13
N PRO A 36 14.89 0.47 -18.10
CA PRO A 36 15.87 1.55 -18.16
C PRO A 36 17.28 1.06 -18.52
N PRO A 37 18.14 1.89 -19.14
CA PRO A 37 19.54 1.53 -19.38
C PRO A 37 20.25 1.11 -18.08
N GLY A 38 20.94 -0.03 -18.13
CA GLY A 38 21.63 -0.60 -16.96
C GLY A 38 20.79 -1.54 -16.11
N SER A 39 19.51 -1.77 -16.47
CA SER A 39 18.67 -2.80 -15.84
C SER A 39 19.06 -4.22 -16.25
N ALA A 40 18.79 -5.17 -15.36
CA ALA A 40 19.14 -6.56 -15.50
C ALA A 40 18.10 -7.43 -14.78
N ILE A 41 17.78 -8.58 -15.38
CA ILE A 41 16.84 -9.54 -14.80
C ILE A 41 17.44 -10.95 -14.79
N LEU A 42 17.06 -11.74 -13.80
CA LEU A 42 17.19 -13.19 -13.83
C LEU A 42 15.82 -13.81 -14.13
N ARG A 43 15.71 -14.51 -15.25
CA ARG A 43 14.49 -15.19 -15.70
C ARG A 43 14.61 -16.70 -15.49
N ILE A 44 13.57 -17.28 -14.90
CA ILE A 44 13.43 -18.73 -14.70
C ILE A 44 12.04 -19.10 -15.25
N THR A 45 11.99 -19.98 -16.23
CA THR A 45 10.75 -20.32 -16.95
C THR A 45 10.43 -21.80 -16.85
N GLN A 46 9.21 -22.17 -17.24
CA GLN A 46 8.74 -23.55 -17.25
C GLN A 46 8.87 -24.25 -15.88
N LEU A 47 8.55 -23.52 -14.80
CA LEU A 47 8.53 -24.09 -13.46
C LEU A 47 7.47 -25.20 -13.32
N GLY A 48 6.43 -25.19 -14.17
CA GLY A 48 5.44 -26.27 -14.25
C GLY A 48 4.58 -26.40 -12.98
N LEU A 49 4.51 -25.35 -12.18
CA LEU A 49 3.73 -25.28 -10.97
C LEU A 49 2.29 -24.86 -11.28
N ASP A 50 1.35 -25.48 -10.57
CA ASP A 50 -0.06 -25.10 -10.48
C ASP A 50 -0.36 -24.60 -9.05
N PRO A 51 -1.55 -24.05 -8.76
CA PRO A 51 -1.86 -23.54 -7.43
C PRO A 51 -1.70 -24.54 -6.29
N VAL A 52 -1.80 -25.85 -6.58
CA VAL A 52 -1.68 -26.93 -5.57
C VAL A 52 -0.22 -27.28 -5.32
N THR A 53 0.57 -27.38 -6.39
CA THR A 53 1.99 -27.76 -6.33
C THR A 53 2.93 -26.59 -6.04
N ALA A 54 2.46 -25.35 -6.21
CA ALA A 54 3.21 -24.15 -5.88
C ALA A 54 3.34 -23.93 -4.36
N GLN A 55 2.36 -24.37 -3.57
CA GLN A 55 2.38 -24.18 -2.13
C GLN A 55 3.54 -24.96 -1.49
N GLY A 56 4.46 -24.24 -0.84
CA GLY A 56 5.65 -24.83 -0.22
C GLY A 56 6.75 -25.27 -1.18
N ALA A 57 6.64 -24.94 -2.48
CA ALA A 57 7.70 -25.25 -3.44
C ALA A 57 8.95 -24.37 -3.19
N GLU A 58 10.11 -24.99 -3.13
CA GLU A 58 11.39 -24.33 -2.90
C GLU A 58 12.17 -24.15 -4.21
N LEU A 59 12.50 -22.89 -4.52
CA LEU A 59 13.33 -22.54 -5.68
C LEU A 59 14.72 -22.11 -5.22
N CYS A 60 15.70 -23.00 -5.34
CA CYS A 60 17.08 -22.70 -4.96
C CYS A 60 17.86 -22.20 -6.19
N ILE A 61 18.63 -21.13 -6.03
CA ILE A 61 19.48 -20.55 -7.09
C ILE A 61 20.95 -20.67 -6.67
N THR A 62 21.80 -21.18 -7.56
CA THR A 62 23.24 -21.25 -7.36
C THR A 62 23.95 -20.28 -8.30
N LEU A 63 24.71 -19.36 -7.72
CA LEU A 63 25.47 -18.35 -8.44
C LEU A 63 26.91 -18.83 -8.67
N LYS A 64 27.39 -18.73 -9.91
CA LYS A 64 28.75 -19.14 -10.28
C LYS A 64 29.45 -18.01 -11.04
N PRO A 65 30.57 -17.48 -10.52
CA PRO A 65 31.33 -16.47 -11.24
C PRO A 65 32.00 -17.09 -12.47
N ASN A 66 32.46 -16.23 -13.38
CA ASN A 66 33.27 -16.67 -14.52
C ASN A 66 34.70 -17.07 -14.10
N ARG A 67 35.50 -17.55 -15.06
CA ARG A 67 36.91 -17.96 -14.80
C ARG A 67 37.81 -16.83 -14.28
N ALA A 68 37.43 -15.56 -14.51
CA ALA A 68 38.12 -14.39 -14.00
C ALA A 68 37.58 -13.91 -12.64
N ARG A 69 36.73 -14.71 -11.97
CA ARG A 69 36.04 -14.37 -10.71
C ARG A 69 35.10 -13.16 -10.82
N GLN A 70 34.60 -12.87 -12.01
CA GLN A 70 33.64 -11.80 -12.27
C GLN A 70 32.22 -12.36 -12.39
N GLY A 71 31.24 -11.55 -12.02
CA GLY A 71 29.83 -11.94 -11.86
C GLY A 71 29.45 -12.07 -10.38
N CYS A 72 28.16 -12.19 -10.12
CA CYS A 72 27.63 -12.24 -8.76
C CYS A 72 27.87 -13.62 -8.14
N THR A 73 28.34 -13.65 -6.89
CA THR A 73 28.57 -14.89 -6.12
C THR A 73 27.72 -14.97 -4.85
N THR A 74 27.04 -13.89 -4.49
CA THR A 74 26.15 -13.83 -3.32
C THR A 74 24.84 -13.14 -3.69
N LEU A 75 23.79 -13.33 -2.89
CA LEU A 75 22.52 -12.64 -3.10
C LEU A 75 22.67 -11.14 -2.90
N GLU A 76 23.53 -10.68 -1.99
CA GLU A 76 23.79 -9.26 -1.76
C GLU A 76 24.39 -8.57 -2.98
N GLN A 77 25.24 -9.27 -3.74
CA GLN A 77 25.74 -8.78 -5.02
C GLN A 77 24.70 -8.88 -6.13
N MET A 78 23.85 -9.90 -6.08
CA MET A 78 22.84 -10.15 -7.11
C MET A 78 21.64 -9.21 -6.98
N CYS A 79 21.20 -8.91 -5.77
CA CYS A 79 19.92 -8.26 -5.49
C CYS A 79 20.14 -6.90 -4.84
N VAL A 80 20.09 -5.86 -5.68
CA VAL A 80 20.38 -4.46 -5.35
C VAL A 80 19.20 -3.55 -5.69
N SER A 81 17.99 -3.96 -5.30
CA SER A 81 16.78 -3.17 -5.58
C SER A 81 16.82 -1.85 -4.79
N THR A 82 16.64 -0.72 -5.47
CA THR A 82 16.58 0.61 -4.84
C THR A 82 15.50 0.63 -3.77
N GLY A 83 15.83 1.12 -2.57
CA GLY A 83 14.90 1.15 -1.43
C GLY A 83 14.91 -0.10 -0.54
N PHE A 84 15.72 -1.13 -0.86
CA PHE A 84 15.86 -2.32 -0.02
C PHE A 84 17.32 -2.60 0.35
N PRO A 85 17.58 -3.29 1.49
CA PRO A 85 18.92 -3.76 1.83
C PRO A 85 19.49 -4.69 0.74
N ALA A 86 20.80 -4.61 0.51
CA ALA A 86 21.50 -5.52 -0.39
C ALA A 86 21.22 -6.98 0.02
N GLY A 87 20.79 -7.80 -0.94
CA GLY A 87 20.38 -9.18 -0.70
C GLY A 87 18.86 -9.39 -0.76
N THR A 88 18.09 -8.30 -0.76
CA THR A 88 16.64 -8.35 -0.95
C THR A 88 16.29 -8.37 -2.43
N CYS A 89 15.84 -9.52 -2.91
CA CYS A 89 15.47 -9.72 -4.30
C CYS A 89 13.99 -9.37 -4.49
N THR A 90 13.68 -8.59 -5.53
CA THR A 90 12.31 -8.45 -6.03
C THR A 90 12.09 -9.48 -7.13
N ALA A 91 10.99 -10.24 -7.03
CA ALA A 91 10.65 -11.29 -7.99
C ALA A 91 9.21 -11.10 -8.46
N ALA A 92 9.00 -11.08 -9.77
CA ALA A 92 7.67 -11.16 -10.34
C ALA A 92 7.39 -12.59 -10.79
N THR A 93 6.20 -13.11 -10.45
CA THR A 93 5.71 -14.41 -10.93
C THR A 93 4.68 -14.18 -12.03
N PHE A 94 4.76 -14.96 -13.10
CA PHE A 94 3.91 -14.82 -14.27
C PHE A 94 3.27 -16.16 -14.61
N ASP A 95 2.03 -16.13 -15.07
CA ASP A 95 1.45 -17.24 -15.82
C ASP A 95 1.79 -17.12 -17.32
N VAL A 96 1.26 -18.02 -18.14
CA VAL A 96 1.54 -18.07 -19.59
C VAL A 96 0.97 -16.84 -20.33
N ALA A 97 0.04 -16.10 -19.74
CA ALA A 97 -0.67 -14.98 -20.36
C ALA A 97 -0.03 -13.61 -20.05
N CYS A 98 0.87 -13.51 -19.05
CA CYS A 98 1.47 -12.23 -18.62
C CYS A 98 0.45 -11.15 -18.22
N ASP A 99 -0.81 -11.53 -17.95
CA ASP A 99 -1.91 -10.59 -17.69
C ASP A 99 -1.89 -10.04 -16.25
N CYS A 100 -1.15 -10.68 -15.33
CA CYS A 100 -0.96 -10.27 -13.94
C CYS A 100 0.49 -10.54 -13.50
N CYS A 101 1.11 -9.58 -12.82
CA CYS A 101 2.53 -9.63 -12.42
C CYS A 101 2.71 -9.21 -10.96
N PRO A 102 2.25 -9.99 -9.96
CA PRO A 102 2.52 -9.68 -8.56
C PRO A 102 4.04 -9.70 -8.32
N VAL A 103 4.55 -8.67 -7.66
CA VAL A 103 5.96 -8.55 -7.27
C VAL A 103 6.08 -8.92 -5.80
N SER A 104 6.90 -9.93 -5.51
CA SER A 104 7.21 -10.39 -4.15
C SER A 104 8.64 -10.02 -3.78
N HIS A 105 8.89 -9.83 -2.48
CA HIS A 105 10.21 -9.59 -1.92
C HIS A 105 10.75 -10.87 -1.28
N VAL A 106 12.00 -11.21 -1.57
CA VAL A 106 12.69 -12.38 -0.99
C VAL A 106 13.92 -11.87 -0.26
N VAL A 107 13.97 -12.10 1.05
CA VAL A 107 15.12 -11.79 1.91
C VAL A 107 15.89 -13.06 2.22
N GLN A 108 17.21 -12.94 2.38
CA GLN A 108 18.09 -14.05 2.74
C GLN A 108 17.82 -14.47 4.19
N ALA A 109 17.47 -15.74 4.40
CA ALA A 109 17.44 -16.33 5.74
C ALA A 109 18.85 -16.29 6.36
N GLN A 110 18.96 -15.86 7.62
CA GLN A 110 20.24 -15.76 8.30
C GLN A 110 20.93 -17.14 8.39
N PRO A 111 22.25 -17.24 8.15
CA PRO A 111 22.96 -18.50 8.26
C PRO A 111 22.97 -19.00 9.72
N PRO A 112 22.96 -20.32 9.96
CA PRO A 112 23.04 -20.88 11.31
C PRO A 112 24.35 -20.47 12.00
N PRO A 113 24.33 -20.28 13.33
CA PRO A 113 25.50 -19.83 14.08
C PRO A 113 26.69 -20.80 13.95
N PRO A 114 27.93 -20.29 13.94
CA PRO A 114 29.13 -21.12 13.80
C PRO A 114 29.27 -22.12 14.96
N PRO A 115 29.93 -23.28 14.74
CA PRO A 115 30.09 -24.30 15.75
C PRO A 115 30.93 -23.77 16.94
N PRO A 116 30.61 -24.21 18.18
CA PRO A 116 31.23 -23.68 19.38
C PRO A 116 32.74 -24.01 19.44
N PRO A 117 33.57 -23.10 19.98
CA PRO A 117 35.00 -23.33 20.19
C PRO A 117 35.26 -24.45 21.20
N PRO A 118 36.46 -25.09 21.17
CA PRO A 118 36.81 -26.19 22.07
C PRO A 118 36.80 -25.78 23.54
N PRO A 119 36.60 -26.74 24.47
CA PRO A 119 36.30 -26.44 25.86
C PRO A 119 37.49 -25.81 26.60
N PRO A 120 37.26 -24.78 27.42
CA PRO A 120 38.27 -24.26 28.34
C PRO A 120 38.56 -25.24 29.50
N PRO A 121 39.72 -25.10 30.17
CA PRO A 121 40.14 -25.94 31.31
C PRO A 121 39.18 -25.88 32.51
N PRO A 122 39.22 -26.89 33.40
CA PRO A 122 38.17 -27.20 34.38
C PRO A 122 37.92 -26.08 35.42
N PRO A 123 36.69 -26.03 35.99
CA PRO A 123 36.22 -24.88 36.77
C PRO A 123 36.82 -24.85 38.18
N SER A 124 37.14 -23.64 38.63
CA SER A 124 37.27 -23.30 40.06
C SER A 124 35.88 -23.25 40.73
N PRO A 125 35.80 -23.40 42.07
CA PRO A 125 34.58 -23.81 42.76
C PRO A 125 33.45 -22.77 42.68
N SER A 126 32.28 -23.31 42.37
CA SER A 126 30.91 -22.85 42.60
C SER A 126 30.74 -21.60 43.46
N THR A 127 30.39 -20.50 42.82
CA THR A 127 29.49 -19.50 43.41
C THR A 127 28.06 -20.07 43.52
N PRO A 128 27.28 -19.65 44.53
CA PRO A 128 25.93 -20.18 44.76
C PRO A 128 25.00 -19.89 43.57
N PRO A 129 23.96 -20.73 43.33
CA PRO A 129 23.05 -20.57 42.22
C PRO A 129 22.39 -19.18 42.30
N GLN A 130 22.72 -18.32 41.34
CA GLN A 130 21.89 -17.16 41.07
C GLN A 130 20.56 -17.72 40.58
N VAL A 131 19.52 -17.48 41.36
CA VAL A 131 18.12 -17.60 40.95
C VAL A 131 18.04 -17.07 39.53
N ILE A 132 17.62 -17.90 38.57
CA ILE A 132 17.28 -17.47 37.21
C ILE A 132 16.17 -16.44 37.39
N GLY A 133 16.57 -15.18 37.50
CA GLY A 133 15.67 -14.07 37.68
C GLY A 133 14.79 -14.01 36.45
N ASN A 134 13.48 -13.92 36.66
CA ASN A 134 12.54 -13.54 35.62
C ASN A 134 13.16 -12.44 34.78
N ARG A 135 13.38 -12.70 33.49
CA ARG A 135 13.70 -11.67 32.52
C ARG A 135 12.37 -11.10 32.03
N PRO A 136 11.86 -9.98 32.59
CA PRO A 136 10.63 -9.39 32.08
C PRO A 136 10.86 -8.84 30.67
N CYS A 137 9.88 -9.04 29.82
CA CYS A 137 9.78 -8.48 28.48
C CYS A 137 8.76 -7.35 28.49
N ASP A 138 9.20 -6.10 28.50
CA ASP A 138 8.34 -4.93 28.42
C ASP A 138 8.31 -4.48 26.96
N VAL A 139 7.15 -4.64 26.33
CA VAL A 139 7.01 -4.47 24.88
C VAL A 139 5.77 -3.66 24.55
N CYS A 140 5.91 -2.77 23.58
CA CYS A 140 4.86 -1.97 22.99
C CYS A 140 4.75 -2.28 21.51
N VAL A 141 3.55 -2.64 21.04
CA VAL A 141 3.21 -2.70 19.62
C VAL A 141 2.70 -1.33 19.19
N THR A 142 3.32 -0.77 18.16
CA THR A 142 2.99 0.53 17.59
C THR A 142 2.44 0.35 16.18
N ALA A 143 1.18 0.74 15.95
CA ALA A 143 0.67 1.01 14.60
C ALA A 143 1.01 2.45 14.24
N MET A 144 1.69 2.65 13.12
CA MET A 144 2.12 3.94 12.63
C MET A 144 1.56 4.19 11.23
N LEU A 145 1.03 5.41 11.06
CA LEU A 145 0.57 5.93 9.79
C LEU A 145 1.49 7.08 9.39
N THR A 146 2.41 6.82 8.46
CA THR A 146 3.40 7.81 8.03
C THR A 146 2.81 8.68 6.90
N PRO A 147 2.62 9.99 7.12
CA PRO A 147 2.07 10.88 6.09
C PRO A 147 3.03 11.06 4.91
N PRO A 148 2.51 11.26 3.69
CA PRO A 148 3.34 11.65 2.55
C PRO A 148 3.94 13.04 2.77
N LEU A 149 5.05 13.34 2.07
CA LEU A 149 5.72 14.64 2.13
C LEU A 149 4.74 15.82 1.91
N ASN A 150 3.81 15.65 0.97
CA ASN A 150 2.74 16.60 0.68
C ASN A 150 1.40 16.01 1.12
N ASP A 151 1.05 16.20 2.39
CA ASP A 151 -0.19 15.71 2.99
C ASP A 151 -1.38 16.62 2.66
N ILE A 152 -1.84 16.54 1.39
CA ILE A 152 -2.94 17.37 0.89
C ILE A 152 -4.33 16.91 1.37
N ARG A 153 -4.47 15.64 1.77
CA ARG A 153 -5.70 15.06 2.31
C ARG A 153 -5.37 14.39 3.65
N PRO A 154 -5.13 15.19 4.70
CA PRO A 154 -4.72 14.66 5.99
C PRO A 154 -5.78 13.72 6.54
N TYR A 155 -5.39 12.47 6.78
CA TYR A 155 -6.17 11.51 7.53
C TYR A 155 -5.52 11.31 8.89
N ARG A 156 -6.33 11.35 9.94
CA ARG A 156 -5.88 11.12 11.31
C ARG A 156 -6.86 10.17 11.97
N PHE A 157 -6.36 9.21 12.74
CA PHE A 157 -7.19 8.36 13.58
C PHE A 157 -8.03 9.23 14.51
N ASP A 158 -9.33 8.96 14.53
CA ASP A 158 -10.17 9.44 15.62
C ASP A 158 -10.05 8.48 16.82
N ASN A 159 -10.65 8.86 17.95
CA ASN A 159 -10.60 8.06 19.17
C ASN A 159 -11.20 6.66 18.98
N ALA A 160 -12.22 6.51 18.13
CA ALA A 160 -12.88 5.23 17.91
C ALA A 160 -12.01 4.29 17.07
N THR A 161 -11.42 4.79 15.98
CA THR A 161 -10.46 4.07 15.16
C THR A 161 -9.23 3.67 15.99
N CYS A 162 -8.66 4.58 16.78
CA CYS A 162 -7.56 4.25 17.67
C CYS A 162 -7.91 3.12 18.66
N ALA A 163 -9.05 3.24 19.34
CA ALA A 163 -9.49 2.23 20.31
C ALA A 163 -9.67 0.86 19.65
N ALA A 164 -10.24 0.83 18.44
CA ALA A 164 -10.39 -0.41 17.67
C ALA A 164 -9.03 -1.03 17.30
N ILE A 165 -8.05 -0.23 16.84
CA ILE A 165 -6.70 -0.74 16.53
C ILE A 165 -6.04 -1.31 17.80
N GLN A 166 -6.06 -0.56 18.89
CA GLN A 166 -5.43 -0.96 20.16
C GLN A 166 -6.09 -2.22 20.74
N GLN A 167 -7.41 -2.31 20.66
CA GLN A 167 -8.14 -3.49 21.09
C GLN A 167 -7.75 -4.71 20.26
N SER A 168 -7.75 -4.61 18.93
CA SER A 168 -7.35 -5.72 18.06
C SER A 168 -5.92 -6.20 18.33
N PHE A 169 -5.00 -5.26 18.59
CA PHE A 169 -3.61 -5.61 18.94
C PHE A 169 -3.53 -6.30 20.30
N ALA A 170 -4.23 -5.77 21.30
CA ALA A 170 -4.28 -6.36 22.63
C ALA A 170 -4.85 -7.78 22.58
N GLU A 171 -5.95 -7.99 21.88
CA GLU A 171 -6.59 -9.30 21.73
C GLU A 171 -5.67 -10.29 21.02
N ALA A 172 -5.07 -9.89 19.89
CA ALA A 172 -4.16 -10.75 19.13
C ALA A 172 -2.94 -11.17 19.96
N VAL A 173 -2.22 -10.21 20.56
CA VAL A 173 -0.97 -10.52 21.29
C VAL A 173 -1.27 -11.32 22.56
N ASN A 174 -2.32 -10.96 23.33
CA ASN A 174 -2.68 -11.72 24.54
C ASN A 174 -3.16 -13.14 24.21
N TYR A 175 -3.84 -13.35 23.07
CA TYR A 175 -4.19 -14.68 22.58
C TYR A 175 -2.94 -15.52 22.31
N TRP A 176 -1.98 -15.00 21.55
CA TRP A 176 -0.75 -15.72 21.24
C TRP A 176 0.11 -16.01 22.48
N LEU A 177 0.24 -15.07 23.40
CA LEU A 177 0.93 -15.29 24.68
C LEU A 177 0.27 -16.43 25.49
N SER A 178 -1.06 -16.48 25.51
CA SER A 178 -1.81 -17.57 26.15
C SER A 178 -1.65 -18.90 25.42
N PHE A 179 -1.60 -18.88 24.08
CA PHE A 179 -1.48 -20.07 23.25
C PHE A 179 -0.11 -20.73 23.41
N GLU A 180 0.96 -19.93 23.50
CA GLU A 180 2.33 -20.41 23.75
C GLU A 180 2.61 -20.71 25.23
N GLU A 181 1.63 -20.49 26.12
CA GLU A 181 1.78 -20.63 27.57
C GLU A 181 2.97 -19.81 28.11
N ILE A 182 3.08 -18.55 27.68
CA ILE A 182 4.06 -17.57 28.18
C ILE A 182 3.44 -16.82 29.36
N ASP A 183 4.13 -16.79 30.51
CA ASP A 183 3.65 -16.09 31.70
C ASP A 183 3.52 -14.59 31.44
N VAL A 184 2.29 -14.06 31.57
CA VAL A 184 2.00 -12.64 31.40
C VAL A 184 1.99 -11.93 32.76
N TYR A 185 2.82 -10.90 32.91
CA TYR A 185 2.84 -10.06 34.11
C TYR A 185 1.83 -8.91 34.01
N THR A 186 1.70 -8.32 32.82
CA THR A 186 0.75 -7.26 32.51
C THR A 186 0.19 -7.51 31.11
N PRO A 187 -1.11 -7.81 30.96
CA PRO A 187 -1.72 -8.01 29.65
C PRO A 187 -1.54 -6.79 28.76
N PHE A 188 -1.41 -7.04 27.45
CA PHE A 188 -1.38 -5.95 26.47
C PHE A 188 -2.67 -5.14 26.56
N SER A 189 -2.52 -3.83 26.67
CA SER A 189 -3.63 -2.88 26.78
C SER A 189 -3.28 -1.54 26.14
N ALA A 190 -4.30 -0.76 25.80
CA ALA A 190 -4.15 0.56 25.19
C ALA A 190 -3.30 1.50 26.05
N GLN A 191 -2.34 2.20 25.43
CA GLN A 191 -1.46 3.16 26.12
C GLN A 191 -1.56 4.56 25.52
N GLU A 192 -1.16 4.71 24.26
CA GLU A 192 -1.08 6.00 23.58
C GLU A 192 -1.86 5.95 22.27
N CYS A 193 -2.64 7.00 22.02
CA CYS A 193 -3.23 7.25 20.71
C CYS A 193 -2.97 8.71 20.33
N THR A 194 -2.46 8.89 19.11
CA THR A 194 -2.39 10.16 18.41
C THR A 194 -3.02 10.00 17.04
N GLY A 195 -3.17 11.10 16.31
CA GLY A 195 -3.76 11.06 14.98
C GLY A 195 -3.04 10.16 13.96
N THR A 196 -1.78 9.77 14.19
CA THR A 196 -1.01 8.92 13.26
C THR A 196 -0.35 7.73 13.93
N ARG A 197 -0.64 7.49 15.22
CA ARG A 197 0.05 6.48 16.01
C ARG A 197 -0.90 5.88 17.05
N ALA A 198 -0.99 4.57 17.10
CA ALA A 198 -1.71 3.84 18.14
C ALA A 198 -0.78 2.82 18.78
N VAL A 199 -0.70 2.82 20.11
CA VAL A 199 0.27 2.03 20.88
C VAL A 199 -0.45 1.17 21.91
N THR A 200 -0.06 -0.09 21.96
CA THR A 200 -0.55 -1.09 22.92
C THR A 200 0.65 -1.74 23.60
N CYS A 201 0.72 -1.76 24.92
CA CYS A 201 1.87 -2.32 25.64
C CYS A 201 1.46 -3.35 26.68
N GLY A 202 2.37 -4.28 26.94
CA GLY A 202 2.24 -5.31 27.96
C GLY A 202 3.60 -5.78 28.47
N SER A 203 3.58 -6.69 29.44
CA SER A 203 4.78 -7.28 30.03
C SER A 203 4.60 -8.78 30.26
N PHE A 204 5.59 -9.59 29.89
CA PHE A 204 5.55 -11.05 29.98
C PHE A 204 6.94 -11.67 30.21
N SER A 205 7.01 -12.98 30.43
CA SER A 205 8.25 -13.71 30.69
C SER A 205 9.08 -13.94 29.44
N GLY A 206 10.35 -13.52 29.47
CA GLY A 206 11.32 -13.69 28.40
C GLY A 206 12.28 -14.85 28.57
N ASN A 207 11.93 -15.82 29.41
CA ASN A 207 12.84 -16.89 29.82
C ASN A 207 12.95 -18.02 28.78
N ASP A 208 11.92 -18.20 27.94
CA ASP A 208 11.83 -19.29 26.95
C ASP A 208 11.94 -18.74 25.53
N LEU A 209 13.15 -18.81 24.96
CA LEU A 209 13.44 -18.23 23.64
C LEU A 209 12.72 -18.96 22.50
N ASP A 210 12.42 -20.25 22.64
CA ASP A 210 11.74 -21.03 21.60
C ASP A 210 10.27 -20.60 21.50
N LYS A 211 9.60 -20.42 22.65
CA LYS A 211 8.23 -19.87 22.70
C LYS A 211 8.17 -18.43 22.17
N LEU A 212 9.17 -17.61 22.49
CA LEU A 212 9.24 -16.24 21.96
C LEU A 212 9.41 -16.22 20.44
N GLN A 213 10.23 -17.11 19.89
CA GLN A 213 10.40 -17.21 18.45
C GLN A 213 9.09 -17.65 17.78
N HIS A 214 8.38 -18.64 18.35
CA HIS A 214 7.11 -19.11 17.79
C HIS A 214 6.01 -18.04 17.86
N LEU A 215 5.96 -17.23 18.93
CA LEU A 215 5.12 -16.04 19.03
C LEU A 215 5.41 -15.05 17.89
N VAL A 216 6.68 -14.71 17.67
CA VAL A 216 7.10 -13.77 16.62
C VAL A 216 6.77 -14.33 15.24
N ASP A 217 7.05 -15.61 15.00
CA ASP A 217 6.76 -16.28 13.74
C ASP A 217 5.26 -16.33 13.47
N GLY A 218 4.43 -16.60 14.48
CA GLY A 218 2.97 -16.60 14.37
C GLY A 218 2.41 -15.23 13.98
N LEU A 219 2.88 -14.17 14.65
CA LEU A 219 2.48 -12.79 14.35
C LEU A 219 2.99 -12.31 12.97
N ASN A 220 4.14 -12.83 12.49
CA ASN A 220 4.73 -12.48 11.19
C ASN A 220 4.18 -13.29 10.01
N ALA A 221 3.96 -14.59 10.18
CA ALA A 221 3.64 -15.50 9.08
C ALA A 221 2.36 -15.11 8.30
N SER A 222 1.46 -14.34 8.93
CA SER A 222 0.20 -13.91 8.32
C SER A 222 0.02 -12.39 8.26
N TYR A 223 1.06 -11.59 8.55
CA TYR A 223 0.91 -10.13 8.72
C TYR A 223 -0.24 -9.79 9.67
N GLU A 224 -0.46 -10.60 10.72
CA GLU A 224 -1.72 -10.59 11.48
C GLU A 224 -1.99 -9.20 12.04
N LEU A 225 -1.01 -8.62 12.73
CA LEU A 225 -1.16 -7.29 13.33
C LEU A 225 -1.38 -6.22 12.26
N LEU A 226 -0.66 -6.28 11.14
CA LEU A 226 -0.88 -5.33 10.04
C LEU A 226 -2.28 -5.46 9.42
N LEU A 227 -2.80 -6.68 9.26
CA LEU A 227 -4.16 -6.93 8.79
C LEU A 227 -5.20 -6.46 9.82
N TYR A 228 -5.01 -6.73 11.10
CA TYR A 228 -5.90 -6.23 12.16
C TYR A 228 -5.95 -4.70 12.19
N PHE A 229 -4.80 -4.04 12.01
CA PHE A 229 -4.75 -2.60 11.83
C PHE A 229 -5.57 -2.16 10.61
N LEU A 230 -5.36 -2.78 9.44
CA LEU A 230 -6.10 -2.48 8.22
C LEU A 230 -7.61 -2.67 8.38
N TYR A 231 -8.05 -3.76 9.01
CA TYR A 231 -9.46 -4.02 9.27
C TYR A 231 -10.06 -3.01 10.24
N ALA A 232 -9.39 -2.74 11.36
CA ALA A 232 -9.87 -1.80 12.37
C ALA A 232 -9.97 -0.36 11.85
N ALA A 233 -9.04 0.07 10.99
CA ALA A 233 -8.98 1.45 10.51
C ALA A 233 -9.66 1.67 9.15
N PHE A 234 -9.56 0.69 8.25
CA PHE A 234 -9.87 0.84 6.82
C PHE A 234 -10.74 -0.30 6.28
N ASN A 235 -11.37 -1.08 7.15
CA ASN A 235 -12.22 -2.23 6.77
C ASN A 235 -11.49 -3.23 5.84
N GLY A 236 -10.16 -3.32 5.98
CA GLY A 236 -9.31 -4.24 5.24
C GLY A 236 -8.84 -3.72 3.87
N ASP A 237 -9.25 -2.52 3.44
CA ASP A 237 -8.80 -1.94 2.18
C ASP A 237 -7.51 -1.14 2.37
N ILE A 238 -6.36 -1.76 2.05
CA ILE A 238 -5.06 -1.05 2.02
C ILE A 238 -5.06 0.12 1.04
N CYS A 239 -5.90 0.07 0.01
CA CYS A 239 -6.02 1.10 -1.01
C CYS A 239 -7.16 2.07 -0.77
N ASP A 240 -7.65 2.17 0.47
CA ASP A 240 -8.63 3.17 0.87
C ASP A 240 -8.14 4.59 0.50
N PRO A 241 -8.92 5.38 -0.25
CA PRO A 241 -8.48 6.70 -0.69
C PRO A 241 -8.17 7.71 0.42
N ARG A 242 -8.63 7.46 1.67
CA ARG A 242 -8.30 8.27 2.85
C ARG A 242 -6.83 8.18 3.22
N ILE A 243 -6.17 7.06 2.91
CA ILE A 243 -4.75 6.80 3.17
C ILE A 243 -3.93 6.71 1.90
N GLU A 244 -4.40 7.31 0.80
CA GLU A 244 -3.62 7.37 -0.43
C GLU A 244 -2.24 8.02 -0.20
N LYS A 245 -1.18 7.29 -0.57
CA LYS A 245 0.25 7.65 -0.38
C LYS A 245 0.75 7.64 1.07
N TYR A 246 -0.05 7.20 2.01
CA TYR A 246 0.44 6.91 3.35
C TYR A 246 1.17 5.57 3.36
N ALA A 247 2.22 5.48 4.17
CA ALA A 247 2.84 4.21 4.53
C ALA A 247 2.26 3.73 5.85
N LEU A 248 1.86 2.46 5.89
CA LEU A 248 1.36 1.81 7.09
C LEU A 248 2.44 0.90 7.63
N GLU A 249 2.70 1.00 8.92
CA GLU A 249 3.73 0.22 9.59
C GLU A 249 3.22 -0.28 10.94
N VAL A 250 3.58 -1.51 11.29
CA VAL A 250 3.44 -2.05 12.62
C VAL A 250 4.83 -2.44 13.09
N THR A 251 5.27 -1.82 14.18
CA THR A 251 6.55 -2.11 14.82
C THR A 251 6.37 -2.50 16.28
N THR A 252 7.39 -3.08 16.86
CA THR A 252 7.50 -3.27 18.30
C THR A 252 8.65 -2.46 18.87
N ASP A 253 8.38 -1.73 19.94
CA ASP A 253 9.37 -1.04 20.75
C ASP A 253 9.49 -1.77 22.10
N GLY A 254 10.70 -2.07 22.56
CA GLY A 254 10.89 -2.77 23.83
C GLY A 254 12.23 -3.47 23.97
N ASN A 255 12.39 -4.27 25.01
CA ASN A 255 13.51 -5.19 25.10
C ASN A 255 13.40 -6.27 24.00
N GLN A 256 14.53 -6.86 23.59
CA GLN A 256 14.71 -7.76 22.41
C GLN A 256 13.90 -9.08 22.45
N CYS A 257 12.73 -9.12 23.07
CA CYS A 257 11.90 -10.30 23.23
C CYS A 257 10.89 -10.50 22.10
N MET A 258 10.50 -9.42 21.42
CA MET A 258 9.54 -9.46 20.32
C MET A 258 9.96 -8.35 19.35
N ASP A 259 10.54 -8.74 18.22
CA ASP A 259 10.98 -7.82 17.15
C ASP A 259 10.10 -8.07 15.92
N LEU A 260 9.13 -7.19 15.74
CA LEU A 260 8.18 -7.19 14.65
C LEU A 260 8.36 -5.88 13.88
N THR A 261 8.50 -6.00 12.57
CA THR A 261 8.42 -4.86 11.65
C THR A 261 7.66 -5.33 10.42
N GLN A 262 6.46 -4.82 10.25
CA GLN A 262 5.59 -5.13 9.12
C GLN A 262 5.17 -3.82 8.48
N SER A 263 5.28 -3.72 7.17
CA SER A 263 4.84 -2.53 6.43
C SER A 263 4.05 -2.91 5.20
N LEU A 264 3.11 -2.03 4.85
CA LEU A 264 2.34 -2.16 3.62
C LEU A 264 2.06 -0.77 3.06
N GLU A 265 2.08 -0.70 1.73
CA GLU A 265 1.76 0.50 0.98
C GLU A 265 0.74 0.13 -0.10
N CYS A 266 -0.25 0.99 -0.33
CA CYS A 266 -1.11 0.82 -1.49
C CYS A 266 -0.29 1.08 -2.77
N SER A 267 -0.31 0.12 -3.68
CA SER A 267 0.30 0.23 -5.01
C SER A 267 -0.80 0.42 -6.08
N PRO A 268 -1.36 1.62 -6.27
CA PRO A 268 -2.28 1.86 -7.38
C PRO A 268 -1.54 1.69 -8.72
N PRO A 269 -2.25 1.35 -9.81
CA PRO A 269 -1.62 1.24 -11.12
C PRO A 269 -0.88 2.53 -11.48
N GLU A 270 0.41 2.41 -11.82
CA GLU A 270 1.33 3.55 -12.05
C GLU A 270 0.84 4.49 -13.15
N ARG A 271 0.03 4.00 -14.09
CA ARG A 271 -0.59 4.82 -15.13
C ARG A 271 -2.06 4.44 -15.30
N VAL A 272 -2.91 5.39 -14.93
CA VAL A 272 -4.31 5.40 -15.38
C VAL A 272 -4.34 6.27 -16.64
N PRO A 273 -4.93 5.81 -17.77
CA PRO A 273 -5.06 6.60 -19.00
C PRO A 273 -6.16 7.67 -18.85
N PHE A 274 -6.04 8.45 -17.78
CA PHE A 274 -6.99 9.46 -17.35
C PHE A 274 -6.23 10.53 -16.54
N PRO A 275 -6.58 11.82 -16.70
CA PRO A 275 -7.48 12.36 -17.72
C PRO A 275 -6.88 12.19 -19.13
N ASN A 276 -7.74 12.25 -20.15
CA ASN A 276 -7.31 12.07 -21.54
C ASN A 276 -6.65 13.34 -22.11
N CYS A 277 -5.58 13.81 -21.44
CA CYS A 277 -4.75 14.95 -21.85
C CYS A 277 -3.36 14.85 -21.20
N THR A 278 -2.39 15.60 -21.74
CA THR A 278 -1.04 15.71 -21.16
C THR A 278 -1.03 16.88 -20.20
N CYS A 279 -1.04 16.61 -18.90
CA CYS A 279 -1.09 17.63 -17.87
C CYS A 279 -0.43 17.14 -16.57
N ASP A 280 -0.07 18.06 -15.69
CA ASP A 280 0.49 17.73 -14.38
C ASP A 280 -0.61 17.16 -13.46
N THR A 281 -0.54 15.86 -13.20
CA THR A 281 -1.48 15.12 -12.37
C THR A 281 -1.11 15.14 -10.88
N THR A 282 -0.04 15.85 -10.51
CA THR A 282 0.46 15.92 -9.15
C THR A 282 -0.56 16.59 -8.24
N GLN A 283 -1.02 15.87 -7.22
CA GLN A 283 -1.86 16.41 -6.16
C GLN A 283 -1.21 17.62 -5.48
N GLY A 284 -1.98 18.67 -5.22
CA GLY A 284 -1.51 19.91 -4.59
C GLY A 284 -1.02 21.00 -5.54
N VAL A 285 -0.90 20.73 -6.84
CA VAL A 285 -0.50 21.75 -7.82
C VAL A 285 -1.61 22.76 -8.15
N LEU A 286 -2.86 22.41 -7.84
CA LEU A 286 -4.01 23.31 -7.84
C LEU A 286 -4.54 23.45 -6.40
N PRO A 287 -5.14 24.59 -6.03
CA PRO A 287 -5.71 24.79 -4.69
C PRO A 287 -7.05 24.07 -4.50
N TYR A 288 -7.44 23.19 -5.42
CA TYR A 288 -8.71 22.48 -5.39
C TYR A 288 -8.46 21.00 -5.14
N MET A 289 -9.28 20.39 -4.30
CA MET A 289 -9.27 18.94 -4.09
C MET A 289 -10.68 18.37 -3.98
N VAL A 290 -10.79 17.09 -4.30
CA VAL A 290 -11.99 16.30 -4.04
C VAL A 290 -11.76 15.45 -2.79
N ALA A 291 -12.76 15.39 -1.92
CA ALA A 291 -12.71 14.60 -0.70
C ALA A 291 -12.41 13.12 -1.01
N PRO A 292 -11.70 12.41 -0.12
CA PRO A 292 -11.38 10.99 -0.32
C PRO A 292 -12.62 10.10 -0.26
N THR A 293 -13.75 10.61 0.23
CA THR A 293 -15.02 9.89 0.27
C THR A 293 -16.15 10.65 -0.43
N TYR A 294 -17.09 9.88 -1.00
CA TYR A 294 -18.39 10.37 -1.47
C TYR A 294 -19.52 9.70 -0.67
N TYR A 295 -20.68 10.36 -0.60
CA TYR A 295 -21.87 9.80 0.05
C TYR A 295 -23.02 9.66 -0.95
N THR A 296 -24.03 8.86 -0.61
CA THR A 296 -25.20 8.65 -1.47
C THR A 296 -26.45 9.31 -0.90
N ARG A 297 -27.37 9.69 -1.79
CA ARG A 297 -28.72 10.14 -1.40
C ARG A 297 -29.73 9.91 -2.51
N ALA A 298 -31.00 9.80 -2.14
CA ALA A 298 -32.08 9.81 -3.13
C ALA A 298 -32.11 11.13 -3.89
N SER A 299 -32.29 11.09 -5.21
CA SER A 299 -32.36 12.31 -6.01
C SER A 299 -33.72 13.01 -5.87
N LEU A 300 -33.69 14.27 -5.44
CA LEU A 300 -34.87 15.14 -5.47
C LEU A 300 -35.08 15.78 -6.85
N MET A 301 -34.03 15.92 -7.67
CA MET A 301 -34.08 16.62 -8.96
C MET A 301 -34.29 15.73 -10.19
N TYR A 302 -34.08 14.42 -10.04
CA TYR A 302 -34.23 13.44 -11.12
C TYR A 302 -35.28 12.37 -10.84
N GLY A 303 -35.92 12.41 -9.66
CA GLY A 303 -36.99 11.51 -9.27
C GLY A 303 -36.51 10.25 -8.53
N PRO A 304 -37.46 9.43 -8.05
CA PRO A 304 -37.20 8.35 -7.09
C PRO A 304 -36.40 7.17 -7.66
N SER A 305 -36.37 7.03 -8.99
CA SER A 305 -35.60 6.00 -9.69
C SER A 305 -34.12 6.35 -9.86
N VAL A 306 -33.66 7.49 -9.32
CA VAL A 306 -32.29 7.98 -9.46
C VAL A 306 -31.63 8.12 -8.09
N MET A 307 -30.38 7.67 -7.99
CA MET A 307 -29.50 7.83 -6.84
C MET A 307 -28.43 8.89 -7.17
N GLU A 308 -28.12 9.75 -6.22
CA GLU A 308 -27.04 10.73 -6.33
C GLU A 308 -25.83 10.28 -5.52
N TYR A 309 -24.65 10.39 -6.13
CA TYR A 309 -23.34 10.09 -5.54
C TYR A 309 -22.55 11.39 -5.42
N CYS A 310 -22.46 11.92 -4.20
CA CYS A 310 -22.07 13.29 -3.92
C CYS A 310 -20.62 13.39 -3.44
N TYR A 311 -19.82 14.12 -4.22
CA TYR A 311 -18.42 14.43 -3.99
C TYR A 311 -18.31 15.83 -3.40
N SER A 312 -17.64 15.94 -2.25
CA SER A 312 -17.34 17.25 -1.66
C SER A 312 -16.05 17.80 -2.26
N VAL A 313 -16.08 19.07 -2.62
CA VAL A 313 -14.93 19.85 -3.06
C VAL A 313 -14.43 20.68 -1.88
N LYS A 314 -13.12 20.77 -1.73
CA LYS A 314 -12.45 21.60 -0.73
C LYS A 314 -11.32 22.37 -1.38
N THR A 315 -10.91 23.46 -0.73
CA THR A 315 -9.70 24.18 -1.13
C THR A 315 -8.53 23.84 -0.20
N LEU A 316 -7.32 23.83 -0.76
CA LEU A 316 -6.10 23.58 -0.01
C LEU A 316 -5.69 24.84 0.73
N ARG A 317 -5.15 24.68 1.94
CA ARG A 317 -4.47 25.76 2.64
C ARG A 317 -3.16 26.09 1.90
N GLN A 318 -2.68 27.31 2.05
CA GLN A 318 -1.53 27.79 1.29
C GLN A 318 -0.23 27.03 1.59
N ASP A 319 -0.10 26.43 2.77
CA ASP A 319 1.00 25.54 3.17
C ASP A 319 0.95 24.16 2.51
N GLN A 320 -0.19 23.76 1.95
CA GLN A 320 -0.40 22.47 1.28
C GLN A 320 -0.29 22.57 -0.26
N VAL A 321 -0.27 23.79 -0.81
CA VAL A 321 -0.15 24.00 -2.25
C VAL A 321 1.31 23.86 -2.65
N VAL A 322 1.58 22.93 -3.58
CA VAL A 322 2.92 22.71 -4.11
C VAL A 322 3.26 23.83 -5.09
N PRO A 323 4.45 24.46 -5.01
CA PRO A 323 4.86 25.48 -5.96
C PRO A 323 4.74 24.99 -7.41
N SER A 324 3.96 25.69 -8.22
CA SER A 324 3.69 25.30 -9.60
C SER A 324 3.35 26.53 -10.46
N THR A 325 3.38 26.36 -11.78
CA THR A 325 2.87 27.36 -12.74
C THR A 325 1.39 27.15 -13.09
N CYS A 326 0.77 26.14 -12.47
CA CYS A 326 -0.58 25.68 -12.76
C CYS A 326 -1.64 26.72 -12.42
N TYR A 327 -1.47 27.40 -11.28
CA TYR A 327 -2.46 28.27 -10.69
C TYR A 327 -2.03 29.73 -10.77
N LYS A 328 -2.96 30.59 -11.19
CA LYS A 328 -2.85 32.04 -11.09
C LYS A 328 -3.95 32.58 -10.18
N ALA A 329 -3.67 33.71 -9.53
CA ALA A 329 -4.68 34.43 -8.76
C ALA A 329 -5.93 34.67 -9.63
N ASN A 330 -7.10 34.37 -9.07
CA ASN A 330 -8.43 34.42 -9.72
C ASN A 330 -8.76 33.28 -10.70
N ASP A 331 -7.91 32.25 -10.85
CA ASP A 331 -8.35 31.04 -11.57
C ASP A 331 -9.51 30.37 -10.81
N THR A 332 -10.54 29.96 -11.53
CA THR A 332 -11.70 29.23 -10.99
C THR A 332 -11.52 27.73 -11.12
N LEU A 333 -12.22 26.92 -10.33
CA LEU A 333 -12.46 25.52 -10.64
C LEU A 333 -13.38 25.44 -11.87
N ALA A 334 -12.78 25.26 -13.05
CA ALA A 334 -13.47 25.25 -14.33
C ALA A 334 -14.35 24.01 -14.49
N LYS A 335 -13.80 22.82 -14.23
CA LYS A 335 -14.51 21.55 -14.39
C LYS A 335 -13.96 20.44 -13.48
N ILE A 336 -14.76 19.39 -13.33
CA ILE A 336 -14.37 18.11 -12.73
C ILE A 336 -14.65 17.01 -13.76
N GLU A 337 -13.72 16.06 -13.87
CA GLU A 337 -13.85 14.87 -14.70
C GLU A 337 -13.74 13.60 -13.84
N TRP A 338 -14.48 12.55 -14.22
CA TRP A 338 -14.43 11.21 -13.64
C TRP A 338 -13.99 10.22 -14.71
N PHE A 339 -13.16 9.25 -14.31
CA PHE A 339 -12.84 8.10 -15.15
C PHE A 339 -13.97 7.07 -15.08
N ALA A 340 -14.86 7.14 -16.07
CA ALA A 340 -16.15 6.47 -16.07
C ALA A 340 -16.37 5.70 -17.38
N ILE A 341 -16.93 4.49 -17.28
CA ILE A 341 -17.14 3.59 -18.42
C ILE A 341 -18.05 4.24 -19.46
N ASP A 342 -17.49 4.50 -20.65
CA ASP A 342 -18.17 5.20 -21.75
C ASP A 342 -19.44 4.49 -22.24
N ALA A 343 -19.48 3.16 -22.12
CA ALA A 343 -20.63 2.35 -22.48
C ALA A 343 -21.86 2.61 -21.57
N GLN A 344 -21.65 3.16 -20.37
CA GLN A 344 -22.70 3.44 -19.39
C GLN A 344 -23.31 4.85 -19.53
N ARG A 345 -23.05 5.56 -20.63
CA ARG A 345 -23.59 6.93 -20.88
C ARG A 345 -25.08 7.11 -20.59
N SER A 346 -25.90 6.10 -20.90
CA SER A 346 -27.36 6.16 -20.74
C SER A 346 -27.84 6.07 -19.28
N VAL A 347 -27.00 5.55 -18.38
CA VAL A 347 -27.33 5.40 -16.95
C VAL A 347 -27.12 6.70 -16.19
N VAL A 348 -26.19 7.54 -16.65
CA VAL A 348 -25.93 8.87 -16.07
C VAL A 348 -27.02 9.84 -16.52
N LYS A 349 -27.84 10.31 -15.58
CA LYS A 349 -28.94 11.24 -15.84
C LYS A 349 -28.51 12.70 -15.79
N GLY A 350 -27.38 12.98 -15.15
CA GLY A 350 -26.75 14.30 -15.12
C GLY A 350 -26.02 14.54 -13.81
N PHE A 351 -25.94 15.81 -13.42
CA PHE A 351 -25.32 16.23 -12.17
C PHE A 351 -26.21 17.17 -11.37
N THR A 352 -26.11 17.04 -10.06
CA THR A 352 -26.60 18.03 -9.10
C THR A 352 -25.39 18.77 -8.56
N VAL A 353 -25.27 20.07 -8.83
CA VAL A 353 -24.12 20.88 -8.40
C VAL A 353 -24.58 21.93 -7.40
N THR A 354 -23.87 22.08 -6.29
CA THR A 354 -24.18 23.03 -5.22
C THR A 354 -22.89 23.75 -4.82
N PRO A 355 -22.61 24.97 -5.32
CA PRO A 355 -21.49 25.76 -4.84
C PRO A 355 -21.72 26.17 -3.38
N ALA A 356 -20.65 26.35 -2.63
CA ALA A 356 -20.74 26.85 -1.27
C ALA A 356 -21.45 28.22 -1.22
N GLY A 357 -22.43 28.35 -0.32
CA GLY A 357 -23.26 29.55 -0.17
C GLY A 357 -24.16 29.89 -1.37
N GLY A 358 -24.23 29.05 -2.40
CA GLY A 358 -25.02 29.29 -3.61
C GLY A 358 -26.15 28.27 -3.81
N PRO A 359 -27.00 28.49 -4.83
CA PRO A 359 -28.13 27.61 -5.10
C PRO A 359 -27.70 26.30 -5.75
N THR A 360 -28.38 25.22 -5.39
CA THR A 360 -28.28 23.94 -6.10
C THR A 360 -28.83 24.05 -7.52
N LYS A 361 -28.12 23.46 -8.49
CA LYS A 361 -28.50 23.44 -9.91
C LYS A 361 -28.43 22.04 -10.49
N LYS A 362 -29.33 21.78 -11.43
CA LYS A 362 -29.34 20.59 -12.29
C LYS A 362 -28.49 20.86 -13.53
N VAL A 363 -27.58 19.94 -13.87
CA VAL A 363 -26.70 20.04 -15.04
C VAL A 363 -26.84 18.77 -15.88
N SER A 364 -26.94 18.93 -17.20
CA SER A 364 -27.01 17.81 -18.13
C SER A 364 -25.70 16.99 -18.09
N PRO A 365 -25.76 15.67 -18.32
CA PRO A 365 -24.55 14.86 -18.39
C PRO A 365 -23.69 15.32 -19.58
N SER A 366 -22.40 15.49 -19.34
CA SER A 366 -21.42 15.80 -20.38
C SER A 366 -20.31 14.76 -20.34
N TRP A 367 -19.81 14.39 -21.51
CA TRP A 367 -18.84 13.32 -21.68
C TRP A 367 -17.72 13.78 -22.62
N GLY A 368 -16.55 13.16 -22.48
CA GLY A 368 -15.46 13.26 -23.45
C GLY A 368 -15.81 12.61 -24.79
N ALA A 369 -14.83 12.54 -25.69
CA ALA A 369 -14.98 11.82 -26.95
C ALA A 369 -15.31 10.33 -26.67
N LYS A 370 -16.02 9.68 -27.58
CA LYS A 370 -16.37 8.27 -27.45
C LYS A 370 -15.09 7.42 -27.27
N GLY A 371 -15.10 6.50 -26.31
CA GLY A 371 -13.95 5.64 -25.98
C GLY A 371 -12.91 6.26 -25.04
N THR A 372 -13.07 7.51 -24.60
CA THR A 372 -12.14 8.16 -23.65
C THR A 372 -12.46 7.90 -22.18
N ASN A 373 -13.59 7.23 -21.89
CA ASN A 373 -14.07 6.93 -20.54
C ASN A 373 -14.07 8.17 -19.62
N THR A 374 -14.48 9.34 -20.14
CA THR A 374 -14.44 10.61 -19.40
C THR A 374 -15.85 11.14 -19.22
N LEU A 375 -16.36 11.10 -18.00
CA LEU A 375 -17.57 11.83 -17.59
C LEU A 375 -17.13 13.20 -17.04
N LYS A 376 -17.84 14.28 -17.33
CA LYS A 376 -17.41 15.63 -16.91
C LYS A 376 -18.55 16.58 -16.62
N VAL A 377 -18.25 17.58 -15.78
CA VAL A 377 -19.15 18.70 -15.48
C VAL A 377 -18.37 20.00 -15.41
N ASN A 378 -18.88 21.02 -16.10
CA ASN A 378 -18.32 22.37 -16.05
C ASN A 378 -18.99 23.15 -14.90
N LEU A 379 -18.18 23.85 -14.12
CA LEU A 379 -18.58 24.50 -12.87
C LEU A 379 -18.31 26.01 -12.89
N ASN A 380 -17.08 26.40 -13.24
CA ASN A 380 -16.57 27.78 -13.14
C ASN A 380 -16.74 28.39 -11.74
N TRP A 381 -16.40 27.63 -10.70
CA TRP A 381 -16.51 28.07 -9.31
C TRP A 381 -15.27 28.86 -8.88
N SER A 382 -15.48 30.01 -8.25
CA SER A 382 -14.41 30.67 -7.47
C SER A 382 -13.94 29.78 -6.32
N GLU A 383 -12.78 30.10 -5.75
CA GLU A 383 -12.21 29.39 -4.59
C GLU A 383 -13.22 29.28 -3.44
N GLY A 384 -13.87 30.38 -3.06
CA GLY A 384 -14.90 30.38 -2.02
C GLY A 384 -16.18 29.63 -2.37
N GLN A 385 -16.49 29.40 -3.65
CA GLN A 385 -17.60 28.54 -4.06
C GLN A 385 -17.22 27.06 -4.08
N ALA A 386 -15.94 26.77 -4.35
CA ALA A 386 -15.41 25.43 -4.36
C ALA A 386 -15.22 24.88 -2.94
N ASP A 387 -14.83 25.71 -1.98
CA ASP A 387 -14.62 25.28 -0.60
C ASP A 387 -15.94 24.93 0.11
N GLY A 388 -16.23 23.63 0.24
CA GLY A 388 -17.52 23.14 0.72
C GLY A 388 -18.58 22.98 -0.37
N GLY A 389 -18.20 23.19 -1.64
CA GLY A 389 -19.06 22.89 -2.79
C GLY A 389 -19.29 21.38 -2.92
N VAL A 390 -20.44 20.99 -3.46
CA VAL A 390 -20.80 19.57 -3.64
C VAL A 390 -21.22 19.31 -5.08
N VAL A 391 -20.67 18.26 -5.67
CA VAL A 391 -21.06 17.78 -7.00
C VAL A 391 -21.55 16.35 -6.88
N CYS A 392 -22.80 16.10 -7.24
CA CYS A 392 -23.37 14.77 -7.24
C CYS A 392 -23.57 14.24 -8.66
N VAL A 393 -23.08 13.04 -8.92
CA VAL A 393 -23.36 12.28 -10.13
C VAL A 393 -24.71 11.58 -9.96
N ALA A 394 -25.67 11.84 -10.86
CA ALA A 394 -27.02 11.27 -10.78
C ALA A 394 -27.12 10.02 -11.67
N LEU A 395 -27.28 8.84 -11.05
CA LEU A 395 -27.33 7.54 -11.73
C LEU A 395 -28.71 6.88 -11.61
N GLN A 396 -29.16 6.29 -12.71
CA GLN A 396 -30.37 5.48 -12.76
C GLN A 396 -30.20 4.19 -11.97
N LYS A 397 -31.12 3.90 -11.04
CA LYS A 397 -31.17 2.60 -10.36
C LYS A 397 -31.44 1.46 -11.37
N PRO A 398 -30.82 0.28 -11.19
CA PRO A 398 -30.04 -0.14 -10.03
C PRO A 398 -28.53 0.20 -10.10
N TYR A 399 -28.06 0.91 -11.13
CA TYR A 399 -26.64 1.20 -11.33
C TYR A 399 -26.07 2.09 -10.23
N THR A 400 -24.81 1.85 -9.91
CA THR A 400 -24.03 2.51 -8.89
C THR A 400 -22.72 3.08 -9.44
N MET A 401 -21.95 3.79 -8.60
CA MET A 401 -20.60 4.21 -9.00
C MET A 401 -19.67 3.01 -9.21
N GLU A 402 -19.88 1.88 -8.52
CA GLU A 402 -19.12 0.65 -8.76
C GLU A 402 -19.29 0.16 -10.20
N ASP A 403 -20.50 0.23 -10.74
CA ASP A 403 -20.79 -0.15 -12.14
C ASP A 403 -20.24 0.86 -13.16
N LEU A 404 -19.96 2.09 -12.73
CA LEU A 404 -19.52 3.19 -13.59
C LEU A 404 -18.00 3.37 -13.61
N ASN A 405 -17.30 2.98 -12.55
CA ASN A 405 -15.86 3.17 -12.39
C ASN A 405 -15.05 2.18 -13.26
N VAL A 406 -13.89 2.61 -13.77
CA VAL A 406 -13.11 1.84 -14.76
C VAL A 406 -12.03 0.93 -14.15
N VAL A 407 -11.47 1.28 -12.99
CA VAL A 407 -10.23 0.65 -12.48
C VAL A 407 -10.47 -0.16 -11.21
N PHE A 408 -11.01 0.49 -10.18
CA PHE A 408 -11.28 -0.13 -8.89
C PHE A 408 -12.79 -0.16 -8.65
N PRO A 409 -13.38 -1.35 -8.43
CA PRO A 409 -14.75 -1.44 -7.95
C PRO A 409 -14.92 -0.56 -6.71
N GLY A 410 -15.96 0.27 -6.69
CA GLY A 410 -16.25 1.17 -5.57
C GLY A 410 -15.33 2.40 -5.41
N GLN A 411 -14.25 2.54 -6.19
CA GLN A 411 -13.41 3.75 -6.16
C GLN A 411 -13.41 4.50 -7.49
N SER A 412 -13.65 5.81 -7.43
CA SER A 412 -13.63 6.70 -8.58
C SER A 412 -12.30 7.44 -8.67
N TYR A 413 -11.79 7.54 -9.90
CA TYR A 413 -10.72 8.47 -10.24
C TYR A 413 -11.33 9.79 -10.71
N VAL A 414 -10.95 10.88 -10.06
CA VAL A 414 -11.52 12.20 -10.28
C VAL A 414 -10.40 13.19 -10.53
N SER A 415 -10.49 13.97 -11.61
CA SER A 415 -9.54 15.03 -11.93
C SER A 415 -10.22 16.39 -11.90
N VAL A 416 -9.53 17.39 -11.37
CA VAL A 416 -10.02 18.77 -11.29
C VAL A 416 -9.20 19.68 -12.19
N PHE A 417 -9.84 20.68 -12.77
CA PHE A 417 -9.21 21.58 -13.73
C PHE A 417 -9.54 23.02 -13.38
N ASN A 418 -8.55 23.90 -13.43
CA ASN A 418 -8.73 25.33 -13.23
C ASN A 418 -8.99 26.11 -14.53
N ARG A 419 -8.83 25.47 -15.70
CA ARG A 419 -9.09 26.04 -17.02
C ARG A 419 -9.66 24.98 -17.96
N ASP A 420 -10.43 25.40 -18.95
CA ASP A 420 -10.98 24.51 -19.97
C ASP A 420 -9.92 24.01 -20.98
N ASN A 421 -8.78 24.72 -21.06
CA ASN A 421 -7.67 24.39 -21.96
C ASN A 421 -6.77 23.34 -21.29
N GLN A 422 -6.51 22.25 -22.03
CA GLN A 422 -6.00 20.97 -21.52
C GLN A 422 -4.52 20.96 -21.07
N ASP A 423 -3.81 22.08 -21.14
CA ASP A 423 -2.35 22.07 -21.31
C ASP A 423 -1.51 22.33 -20.06
N TYR A 424 -2.11 22.40 -18.86
CA TYR A 424 -1.32 22.69 -17.67
C TYR A 424 -1.47 21.63 -16.58
N CYS A 425 -2.57 21.61 -15.81
CA CYS A 425 -2.60 20.80 -14.59
C CYS A 425 -3.99 20.22 -14.30
N CYS A 426 -3.98 18.99 -13.81
CA CYS A 426 -5.16 18.14 -13.73
C CYS A 426 -5.02 17.10 -12.60
N PRO A 427 -4.75 17.54 -11.35
CA PRO A 427 -4.50 16.63 -10.25
C PRO A 427 -5.59 15.57 -10.14
N ILE A 428 -5.16 14.33 -9.96
CA ILE A 428 -6.03 13.16 -9.89
C ILE A 428 -6.20 12.77 -8.42
N PHE A 429 -7.43 12.45 -8.04
CA PHE A 429 -7.82 12.00 -6.72
C PHE A 429 -8.56 10.68 -6.85
N ARG A 430 -8.23 9.70 -5.99
CA ARG A 430 -9.13 8.57 -5.75
C ARG A 430 -10.15 8.93 -4.70
N THR A 431 -11.35 8.38 -4.81
CA THR A 431 -12.43 8.61 -3.88
C THR A 431 -13.33 7.39 -3.82
N ALA A 432 -13.75 6.99 -2.63
CA ALA A 432 -14.57 5.80 -2.40
C ALA A 432 -15.86 6.17 -1.68
N GLN A 433 -16.81 5.24 -1.63
CA GLN A 433 -18.01 5.46 -0.82
C GLN A 433 -17.61 5.57 0.66
N GLN A 434 -18.21 6.52 1.38
CA GLN A 434 -18.09 6.59 2.82
C GLN A 434 -18.59 5.26 3.43
N PRO A 435 -17.81 4.61 4.32
CA PRO A 435 -18.19 3.35 4.95
C PRO A 435 -19.48 3.45 5.78
#